data_AF-A0A6A6FYV4-F1
#
_entry.id   AF-A0A6A6FYV4-F1
#
_cell.length_a   1.000
_cell.length_b   1.000
_cell.length_c   1.000
_cell.angle_alpha   90.00
_cell.angle_beta   90.00
_cell.angle_gamma   90.00
#
_symmetry.space_group_name_H-M   'P 1'
#
loop_
_entity.id
_entity.type
_entity.pdbx_description
1 polymer ?
#
loop_
_entity_poly.entity_id
_entity_poly.type
_entity_poly.pdbx_seq_one_letter_code
_entity_poly.pdbx_strand_id
1 'polypeptide(L)'
;PRHEPADEQHIRLLAWYDRTAQAVRSVDPDHILFVEGNTYSMDFSRFEAIIPNAVYACHDYFKMEFPIAGQTPYSGSREQKAKLRSQFERTVSLMRERKVPIWNGDFGPVYANPLEDANADTTNMARYRLLQEQLKIYAETKAHWTIRLYKDIGYQGTVFVDPATPYMQLVDSFVKKKQKLALDF
;
A
#
# COMPACT_ATOMS: atom_id res chain seq x y z
N PRO A 1 -11.46 8.11 -9.88
CA PRO A 1 -10.83 7.19 -8.90
C PRO A 1 -10.98 7.74 -7.48
N ARG A 2 -11.34 6.90 -6.50
CA ARG A 2 -11.35 7.26 -5.08
C ARG A 2 -10.23 6.46 -4.42
N HIS A 3 -9.27 7.14 -3.82
CA HIS A 3 -8.19 6.51 -3.06
C HIS A 3 -8.70 6.09 -1.68
N GLU A 4 -8.37 4.87 -1.27
CA GLU A 4 -8.64 4.27 0.03
C GLU A 4 -10.11 4.42 0.49
N PRO A 5 -11.11 4.01 -0.30
CA PRO A 5 -12.49 4.07 0.16
C PRO A 5 -12.72 3.10 1.33
N ALA A 6 -13.60 3.49 2.25
CA ALA A 6 -13.99 2.70 3.42
C ALA A 6 -15.51 2.84 3.65
N ASP A 7 -16.29 2.43 2.66
CA ASP A 7 -17.74 2.44 2.72
C ASP A 7 -18.27 1.29 3.58
N GLU A 8 -18.68 1.60 4.81
CA GLU A 8 -19.26 0.62 5.75
C GLU A 8 -20.49 -0.13 5.22
N GLN A 9 -21.18 0.42 4.21
CA GLN A 9 -22.34 -0.24 3.60
C GLN A 9 -21.96 -1.14 2.41
N HIS A 10 -20.72 -1.03 1.92
CA HIS A 10 -20.17 -1.75 0.76
C HIS A 10 -20.97 -1.63 -0.57
N ILE A 11 -21.91 -0.70 -0.68
CA ILE A 11 -22.78 -0.52 -1.87
C ILE A 11 -22.64 0.85 -2.53
N ARG A 12 -22.31 1.90 -1.75
CA ARG A 12 -22.25 3.28 -2.24
C ARG A 12 -21.03 3.49 -3.12
N LEU A 13 -19.92 2.81 -2.79
CA LEU A 13 -18.72 2.82 -3.62
C LEU A 13 -18.99 2.30 -5.04
N LEU A 14 -19.69 1.16 -5.15
CA LEU A 14 -20.05 0.56 -6.44
C LEU A 14 -20.99 1.47 -7.23
N ALA A 15 -22.05 1.97 -6.58
CA ALA A 15 -22.97 2.91 -7.20
C ALA A 15 -22.26 4.20 -7.66
N TRP A 16 -21.24 4.66 -6.94
CA TRP A 16 -20.41 5.79 -7.34
C TRP A 16 -19.54 5.47 -8.55
N TYR A 17 -18.93 4.27 -8.59
CA TYR A 17 -18.15 3.82 -9.74
C TYR A 17 -19.00 3.70 -11.00
N ASP A 18 -20.22 3.17 -10.92
CA ASP A 18 -21.11 3.08 -12.08
C ASP A 18 -21.41 4.45 -12.69
N ARG A 19 -21.80 5.42 -11.85
CA ARG A 19 -22.07 6.79 -12.31
C ARG A 19 -20.81 7.46 -12.87
N THR A 20 -19.67 7.28 -12.20
CA THR A 20 -18.41 7.91 -12.60
C THR A 20 -17.89 7.32 -13.91
N ALA A 21 -17.97 5.99 -14.08
CA ALA A 21 -17.59 5.32 -15.30
C ALA A 21 -18.45 5.80 -16.47
N GLN A 22 -19.78 5.87 -16.31
CA GLN A 22 -20.68 6.40 -17.34
C GLN A 22 -20.35 7.85 -17.71
N ALA A 23 -20.13 8.72 -16.71
CA ALA A 23 -19.79 10.12 -16.93
C ALA A 23 -18.46 10.26 -17.70
N VAL A 24 -17.40 9.57 -17.28
CA VAL A 24 -16.11 9.57 -18.00
C VAL A 24 -16.30 9.07 -19.44
N ARG A 25 -17.01 7.94 -19.62
CA ARG A 25 -17.23 7.31 -20.93
C ARG A 25 -18.03 8.16 -21.91
N SER A 26 -18.90 9.03 -21.42
CA SER A 26 -19.64 9.99 -22.26
C SER A 26 -18.74 11.04 -22.92
N VAL A 27 -17.51 11.22 -22.40
CA VAL A 27 -16.51 12.16 -22.93
C VAL A 27 -15.34 11.41 -23.58
N ASP A 28 -14.85 10.36 -22.93
CA ASP A 28 -13.71 9.55 -23.37
C ASP A 28 -14.07 8.05 -23.24
N PRO A 29 -14.57 7.43 -24.34
CA PRO A 29 -15.00 6.04 -24.33
C PRO A 29 -13.85 5.04 -24.09
N ASP A 30 -12.60 5.44 -24.35
CA ASP A 30 -11.42 4.55 -24.32
C ASP A 30 -10.51 4.77 -23.09
N HIS A 31 -10.82 5.75 -22.23
CA HIS A 31 -10.09 6.03 -20.99
C HIS A 31 -9.86 4.79 -20.09
N ILE A 32 -8.65 4.42 -19.70
CA ILE A 32 -8.48 3.30 -18.76
C ILE A 32 -8.85 3.77 -17.34
N LEU A 33 -9.81 3.11 -16.68
CA LEU A 33 -10.21 3.47 -15.32
C LEU A 33 -9.44 2.66 -14.29
N PHE A 34 -8.73 3.31 -13.38
CA PHE A 34 -8.17 2.66 -12.19
C PHE A 34 -9.16 2.81 -11.04
N VAL A 35 -9.67 1.68 -10.53
CA VAL A 35 -10.65 1.61 -9.44
C VAL A 35 -10.09 0.83 -8.27
N GLU A 36 -10.31 1.33 -7.06
CA GLU A 36 -9.83 0.70 -5.83
C GLU A 36 -10.93 -0.10 -5.14
N GLY A 37 -10.53 -1.16 -4.44
CA GLY A 37 -11.42 -1.94 -3.59
C GLY A 37 -11.88 -1.14 -2.37
N ASN A 38 -12.90 -1.62 -1.69
CA ASN A 38 -13.32 -1.05 -0.41
C ASN A 38 -12.29 -1.35 0.69
N THR A 39 -12.47 -0.73 1.86
CA THR A 39 -11.65 -0.96 3.06
C THR A 39 -10.16 -0.75 2.76
N TYR A 40 -9.81 0.48 2.34
CA TYR A 40 -8.43 0.84 1.99
C TYR A 40 -7.87 -0.08 0.89
N SER A 41 -8.69 -0.35 -0.14
CA SER A 41 -8.27 -1.13 -1.30
C SER A 41 -7.95 -2.61 -1.04
N MET A 42 -8.50 -3.18 0.05
CA MET A 42 -8.29 -4.59 0.42
C MET A 42 -9.51 -5.48 0.18
N ASP A 43 -10.70 -4.92 -0.04
CA ASP A 43 -11.96 -5.67 -0.15
C ASP A 43 -12.65 -5.47 -1.50
N PHE A 44 -12.69 -6.55 -2.27
CA PHE A 44 -13.40 -6.63 -3.55
C PHE A 44 -14.62 -7.58 -3.50
N SER A 45 -15.01 -8.07 -2.31
CA SER A 45 -16.00 -9.14 -2.16
C SER A 45 -17.41 -8.80 -2.65
N ARG A 46 -17.74 -7.51 -2.79
CA ARG A 46 -19.05 -7.04 -3.28
C ARG A 46 -19.05 -6.62 -4.75
N PHE A 47 -17.93 -6.75 -5.45
CA PHE A 47 -17.85 -6.40 -6.87
C PHE A 47 -18.45 -7.53 -7.71
N GLU A 48 -19.76 -7.46 -7.94
CA GLU A 48 -20.49 -8.48 -8.70
C GLU A 48 -20.20 -8.42 -10.20
N ALA A 49 -19.99 -7.22 -10.75
CA ALA A 49 -19.68 -6.97 -12.14
C ALA A 49 -18.33 -6.26 -12.32
N ILE A 50 -17.70 -6.47 -13.49
CA ILE A 50 -16.52 -5.72 -13.89
C ILE A 50 -16.89 -4.51 -14.76
N ILE A 51 -16.20 -3.39 -14.53
CA ILE A 51 -16.31 -2.18 -15.33
C ILE A 51 -15.46 -2.38 -16.60
N PRO A 52 -16.01 -2.18 -17.81
CA PRO A 52 -15.26 -2.31 -19.04
C PRO A 52 -14.07 -1.35 -19.10
N ASN A 53 -12.92 -1.86 -19.59
CA ASN A 53 -11.68 -1.12 -19.73
C ASN A 53 -11.23 -0.44 -18.42
N ALA A 54 -11.23 -1.24 -17.34
CA ALA A 54 -10.80 -0.85 -16.02
C ALA A 54 -9.72 -1.79 -15.45
N VAL A 55 -8.85 -1.21 -14.62
CA VAL A 55 -7.84 -1.89 -13.82
C VAL A 55 -8.27 -1.79 -12.36
N TYR A 56 -8.23 -2.92 -11.66
CA TYR A 56 -8.57 -2.98 -10.25
C TYR A 56 -7.29 -2.88 -9.44
N ALA A 57 -7.13 -1.75 -8.75
CA ALA A 57 -5.98 -1.43 -7.94
C ALA A 57 -6.23 -1.90 -6.51
N CYS A 58 -5.36 -2.74 -5.93
CA CYS A 58 -5.37 -3.09 -4.51
C CYS A 58 -4.23 -2.39 -3.76
N HIS A 59 -4.25 -2.41 -2.43
CA HIS A 59 -3.10 -2.10 -1.58
C HIS A 59 -2.72 -3.34 -0.78
N ASP A 60 -1.42 -3.64 -0.66
CA ASP A 60 -0.92 -4.87 -0.04
C ASP A 60 0.10 -4.58 1.07
N TYR A 61 -0.38 -3.88 2.08
CA TYR A 61 0.36 -3.65 3.31
C TYR A 61 0.38 -4.87 4.22
N PHE A 62 1.54 -5.20 4.75
CA PHE A 62 1.71 -6.26 5.71
C PHE A 62 2.11 -5.70 7.08
N LYS A 63 1.49 -6.20 8.14
CA LYS A 63 1.68 -5.66 9.50
C LYS A 63 3.16 -5.55 9.95
N MET A 64 4.04 -6.45 9.47
CA MET A 64 5.48 -6.43 9.76
C MET A 64 6.28 -5.30 9.09
N GLU A 65 5.64 -4.51 8.23
CA GLU A 65 6.17 -3.28 7.63
C GLU A 65 6.15 -2.10 8.58
N PHE A 66 5.29 -2.13 9.60
CA PHE A 66 5.01 -1.00 10.50
C PHE A 66 5.74 -1.12 11.85
N PRO A 67 5.94 0.01 12.58
CA PRO A 67 6.67 0.05 13.85
C PRO A 67 5.73 -0.24 15.02
N ILE A 68 5.20 -1.46 15.09
CA ILE A 68 4.23 -1.85 16.12
C ILE A 68 4.97 -2.36 17.36
N ALA A 69 4.70 -1.75 18.52
CA ALA A 69 5.35 -2.11 19.79
C ALA A 69 5.15 -3.60 20.13
N GLY A 70 6.25 -4.28 20.51
CA GLY A 70 6.25 -5.70 20.85
C GLY A 70 6.15 -6.67 19.66
N GLN A 71 6.12 -6.16 18.43
CA GLN A 71 6.07 -7.01 17.24
C GLN A 71 7.45 -7.61 16.92
N THR A 72 7.50 -8.93 16.76
CA THR A 72 8.70 -9.61 16.27
C THR A 72 9.00 -9.21 14.83
N PRO A 73 10.25 -8.82 14.50
CA PRO A 73 10.65 -8.52 13.12
C PRO A 73 10.45 -9.70 12.16
N TYR A 74 10.30 -9.40 10.88
CA TYR A 74 10.25 -10.42 9.84
C TYR A 74 11.56 -11.23 9.80
N SER A 75 11.44 -12.55 9.94
CA SER A 75 12.57 -13.48 9.89
C SER A 75 12.64 -14.27 8.59
N GLY A 76 11.59 -14.20 7.77
CA GLY A 76 11.48 -15.00 6.55
C GLY A 76 11.09 -16.45 6.82
N SER A 77 10.46 -16.73 7.97
CA SER A 77 9.97 -18.08 8.28
C SER A 77 8.97 -18.56 7.23
N ARG A 78 8.85 -19.88 7.07
CA ARG A 78 7.93 -20.49 6.11
C ARG A 78 6.49 -20.05 6.37
N GLU A 79 6.11 -19.89 7.63
CA GLU A 79 4.79 -19.43 8.07
C GLU A 79 4.55 -17.97 7.67
N GLN A 80 5.56 -17.09 7.86
CA GLN A 80 5.45 -15.69 7.46
C GLN A 80 5.31 -15.54 5.94
N LYS A 81 6.10 -16.30 5.17
CA LYS A 81 6.01 -16.33 3.70
C LYS A 81 4.67 -16.86 3.20
N ALA A 82 4.19 -17.95 3.78
CA ALA A 82 2.87 -18.50 3.47
C ALA A 82 1.75 -17.49 3.77
N LYS A 83 1.86 -16.76 4.88
CA LYS A 83 0.90 -15.71 5.26
C LYS A 83 0.91 -14.53 4.29
N LEU A 84 2.09 -14.03 3.90
CA LEU A 84 2.24 -12.99 2.87
C LEU A 84 1.54 -13.41 1.57
N ARG A 85 1.84 -14.62 1.07
CA ARG A 85 1.23 -15.12 -0.15
C ARG A 85 -0.29 -15.27 -0.03
N SER A 86 -0.77 -15.85 1.08
CA SER A 86 -2.20 -16.04 1.30
C SER A 86 -2.95 -14.70 1.41
N GLN A 87 -2.36 -13.70 2.06
CA GLN A 87 -2.93 -12.36 2.11
C GLN A 87 -3.06 -11.77 0.71
N PHE A 88 -1.98 -11.78 -0.08
CA PHE A 88 -1.98 -11.24 -1.43
C PHE A 88 -3.04 -11.91 -2.31
N GLU A 89 -3.07 -13.26 -2.34
CA GLU A 89 -4.04 -14.01 -3.16
C GLU A 89 -5.50 -13.74 -2.75
N ARG A 90 -5.77 -13.57 -1.45
CA ARG A 90 -7.10 -13.20 -0.98
C ARG A 90 -7.48 -11.81 -1.50
N THR A 91 -6.58 -10.84 -1.38
CA THR A 91 -6.81 -9.45 -1.82
C THR A 91 -7.07 -9.37 -3.32
N VAL A 92 -6.35 -10.14 -4.15
CA VAL A 92 -6.48 -10.10 -5.62
C VAL A 92 -7.45 -11.14 -6.20
N SER A 93 -8.24 -11.80 -5.34
CA SER A 93 -9.11 -12.92 -5.73
C SER A 93 -10.10 -12.54 -6.84
N LEU A 94 -10.74 -11.38 -6.76
CA LEU A 94 -11.62 -10.86 -7.83
C LEU A 94 -10.88 -10.79 -9.17
N MET A 95 -9.68 -10.22 -9.19
CA MET A 95 -8.92 -10.02 -10.42
C MET A 95 -8.56 -11.35 -11.07
N ARG A 96 -8.24 -12.36 -10.25
CA ARG A 96 -8.01 -13.74 -10.71
C ARG A 96 -9.27 -14.35 -11.30
N GLU A 97 -10.38 -14.28 -10.57
CA GLU A 97 -11.66 -14.87 -10.96
C GLU A 97 -12.18 -14.25 -12.26
N ARG A 98 -12.11 -12.92 -12.36
CA ARG A 98 -12.60 -12.13 -13.50
C ARG A 98 -11.58 -11.96 -14.63
N LYS A 99 -10.35 -12.46 -14.45
CA LYS A 99 -9.23 -12.38 -15.42
C LYS A 99 -8.94 -10.94 -15.86
N VAL A 100 -8.99 -10.00 -14.92
CA VAL A 100 -8.63 -8.59 -15.14
C VAL A 100 -7.21 -8.31 -14.62
N PRO A 101 -6.54 -7.24 -15.09
CA PRO A 101 -5.20 -6.91 -14.62
C PRO A 101 -5.14 -6.68 -13.11
N ILE A 102 -4.03 -7.09 -12.49
CA ILE A 102 -3.73 -6.83 -11.09
C ILE A 102 -2.78 -5.64 -11.01
N TRP A 103 -3.18 -4.61 -10.26
CA TRP A 103 -2.34 -3.47 -9.94
C TRP A 103 -2.27 -3.31 -8.42
N ASN A 104 -1.09 -3.48 -7.82
CA ASN A 104 -0.88 -3.08 -6.43
C ASN A 104 -0.49 -1.60 -6.40
N GLY A 105 -1.45 -0.74 -6.09
CA GLY A 105 -1.26 0.71 -6.08
C GLY A 105 -0.43 1.21 -4.91
N ASP A 106 -0.33 0.44 -3.83
CA ASP A 106 0.28 0.92 -2.60
C ASP A 106 0.78 -0.23 -1.70
N PHE A 107 2.07 -0.21 -1.37
CA PHE A 107 2.75 -1.09 -0.44
C PHE A 107 4.11 -0.49 -0.07
N GLY A 108 4.75 -1.05 0.96
CA GLY A 108 6.14 -0.77 1.29
C GLY A 108 6.37 -0.48 2.77
N PRO A 109 7.56 -0.83 3.31
CA PRO A 109 7.86 -0.64 4.72
C PRO A 109 8.16 0.80 5.09
N VAL A 110 7.81 1.18 6.33
CA VAL A 110 8.41 2.37 6.95
C VAL A 110 9.78 1.97 7.50
N TYR A 111 10.74 2.89 7.59
CA TYR A 111 12.10 2.62 8.01
C TYR A 111 12.35 3.19 9.41
N ALA A 112 13.12 2.47 10.21
CA ALA A 112 13.59 2.92 11.50
C ALA A 112 14.71 3.95 11.30
N ASN A 113 14.64 5.06 12.02
CA ASN A 113 15.65 6.11 12.01
C ASN A 113 16.85 5.70 12.88
N PRO A 114 18.08 5.55 12.33
CA PRO A 114 19.26 5.19 13.11
C PRO A 114 19.64 6.20 14.20
N LEU A 115 19.16 7.44 14.12
CA LEU A 115 19.37 8.46 15.15
C LEU A 115 18.46 8.29 16.37
N GLU A 116 17.37 7.53 16.24
CA GLU A 116 16.34 7.36 17.27
C GLU A 116 16.19 5.92 17.75
N ASP A 117 16.49 4.94 16.88
CA ASP A 117 16.42 3.50 17.18
C ASP A 117 17.81 2.86 17.09
N ALA A 118 18.35 2.42 18.23
CA ALA A 118 19.62 1.71 18.29
C ALA A 118 19.63 0.39 17.52
N ASN A 119 18.46 -0.18 17.23
CA ASN A 119 18.28 -1.40 16.44
C ASN A 119 17.87 -1.13 14.99
N ALA A 120 17.94 0.13 14.52
CA ALA A 120 17.44 0.52 13.21
C ALA A 120 17.96 -0.36 12.07
N ASP A 121 19.25 -0.71 12.08
CA ASP A 121 19.84 -1.59 11.08
C ASP A 121 19.16 -2.96 11.04
N THR A 122 18.94 -3.57 12.21
CA THR A 122 18.27 -4.87 12.30
C THR A 122 16.81 -4.78 11.85
N THR A 123 16.10 -3.74 12.29
CA THR A 123 14.71 -3.46 11.91
C THR A 123 14.58 -3.25 10.40
N ASN A 124 15.44 -2.42 9.82
CA ASN A 124 15.42 -2.11 8.40
C ASN A 124 15.83 -3.31 7.55
N MET A 125 16.82 -4.10 7.97
CA MET A 125 17.17 -5.34 7.28
C MET A 125 16.02 -6.37 7.25
N ALA A 126 15.26 -6.48 8.34
CA ALA A 126 14.06 -7.33 8.37
C ALA A 126 13.00 -6.84 7.36
N ARG A 127 12.79 -5.52 7.28
CA ARG A 127 11.85 -4.89 6.37
C ARG A 127 12.28 -4.97 4.90
N TYR A 128 13.56 -4.84 4.60
CA TYR A 128 14.08 -5.07 3.25
C TYR A 128 13.87 -6.51 2.79
N ARG A 129 14.08 -7.49 3.67
CA ARG A 129 13.82 -8.91 3.37
C ARG A 129 12.33 -9.18 3.12
N LEU A 130 11.46 -8.51 3.88
CA LEU A 130 10.02 -8.60 3.68
C LEU A 130 9.61 -7.99 2.34
N LEU A 131 10.08 -6.79 2.03
CA LEU A 131 9.86 -6.12 0.75
C LEU A 131 10.33 -6.99 -0.42
N GLN A 132 11.49 -7.63 -0.29
CA GLN A 132 12.02 -8.57 -1.28
C GLN A 132 11.08 -9.76 -1.51
N GLU A 133 10.45 -10.30 -0.46
CA GLU A 133 9.50 -11.40 -0.58
C GLU A 133 8.19 -10.97 -1.26
N GLN A 134 7.66 -9.77 -0.96
CA GLN A 134 6.52 -9.20 -1.67
C GLN A 134 6.82 -8.98 -3.16
N LEU A 135 7.96 -8.37 -3.49
CA LEU A 135 8.38 -8.16 -4.87
C LEU A 135 8.52 -9.48 -5.64
N LYS A 136 9.01 -10.54 -4.97
CA LYS A 136 9.05 -11.88 -5.53
C LYS A 136 7.65 -12.41 -5.82
N ILE A 137 6.70 -12.28 -4.88
CA ILE A 137 5.29 -12.65 -5.10
C ILE A 137 4.75 -11.89 -6.31
N TYR A 138 4.94 -10.57 -6.40
CA TYR A 138 4.43 -9.76 -7.51
C TYR A 138 5.01 -10.18 -8.86
N ALA A 139 6.31 -10.48 -8.92
CA ALA A 139 6.97 -10.98 -10.12
C ALA A 139 6.42 -12.35 -10.55
N GLU A 140 6.29 -13.30 -9.62
CA GLU A 140 5.73 -14.64 -9.88
C GLU A 140 4.27 -14.58 -10.36
N THR A 141 3.52 -13.64 -9.81
CA THR A 141 2.09 -13.48 -10.03
C THR A 141 1.74 -12.57 -11.22
N LYS A 142 2.75 -11.95 -11.83
CA LYS A 142 2.65 -10.93 -12.88
C LYS A 142 1.78 -9.73 -12.45
N ALA A 143 1.84 -9.37 -11.18
CA ALA A 143 1.18 -8.18 -10.67
C ALA A 143 2.03 -6.95 -10.97
N HIS A 144 1.39 -5.90 -11.49
CA HIS A 144 2.01 -4.59 -11.61
C HIS A 144 1.92 -3.87 -10.27
N TRP A 145 2.84 -2.95 -9.99
CA TRP A 145 2.89 -2.31 -8.68
C TRP A 145 3.49 -0.91 -8.71
N THR A 146 3.09 -0.10 -7.73
CA THR A 146 3.73 1.17 -7.35
C THR A 146 4.03 1.15 -5.87
N ILE A 147 5.30 1.40 -5.51
CA ILE A 147 5.74 1.44 -4.12
C ILE A 147 5.46 2.82 -3.52
N ARG A 148 4.99 2.84 -2.27
CA ARG A 148 4.89 4.06 -1.48
C ARG A 148 6.18 4.24 -0.68
N LEU A 149 6.86 5.37 -0.78
CA LEU A 149 6.72 6.44 -1.76
C LEU A 149 8.08 6.81 -2.35
N TYR A 150 8.08 7.64 -3.39
CA TYR A 150 9.34 8.07 -3.99
C TYR A 150 10.19 8.85 -2.98
N LYS A 151 9.65 9.94 -2.39
CA LYS A 151 10.42 10.86 -1.55
C LYS A 151 9.67 11.32 -0.30
N ASP A 152 10.35 11.34 0.84
CA ASP A 152 9.88 11.99 2.06
C ASP A 152 11.04 12.56 2.92
N ILE A 153 10.81 12.71 4.23
CA ILE A 153 11.77 13.20 5.22
C ILE A 153 12.48 12.08 6.00
N GLY A 154 12.46 10.85 5.50
CA GLY A 154 13.15 9.70 6.09
C GLY A 154 12.24 8.69 6.79
N TYR A 155 10.97 8.56 6.37
CA TYR A 155 10.03 7.63 6.99
C TYR A 155 9.79 6.38 6.12
N GLN A 156 9.18 6.51 4.95
CA GLN A 156 8.85 5.42 4.02
C GLN A 156 9.44 5.67 2.61
N GLY A 157 10.02 6.84 2.36
CA GLY A 157 10.55 7.24 1.06
C GLY A 157 11.71 6.35 0.57
N THR A 158 11.70 6.02 -0.72
CA THR A 158 12.86 5.39 -1.41
C THR A 158 14.05 6.33 -1.46
N VAL A 159 13.79 7.64 -1.53
CA VAL A 159 14.75 8.71 -1.30
C VAL A 159 14.24 9.62 -0.19
N PHE A 160 15.14 10.28 0.53
CA PHE A 160 14.76 11.18 1.61
C PHE A 160 15.62 12.43 1.65
N VAL A 161 15.10 13.47 2.32
CA VAL A 161 15.82 14.73 2.51
C VAL A 161 16.91 14.55 3.56
N ASP A 162 18.11 15.06 3.29
CA ASP A 162 19.20 15.09 4.28
C ASP A 162 18.76 15.88 5.54
N PRO A 163 18.82 15.28 6.74
CA PRO A 163 18.49 15.95 7.99
C PRO A 163 19.27 17.24 8.24
N ALA A 164 20.45 17.40 7.64
CA ALA A 164 21.28 18.61 7.75
C ALA A 164 20.79 19.79 6.89
N THR A 165 19.79 19.60 6.02
CA THR A 165 19.28 20.70 5.20
C THR A 165 18.56 21.78 6.03
N PRO A 166 18.58 23.07 5.60
CA PRO A 166 17.88 24.13 6.30
C PRO A 166 16.38 23.88 6.50
N TYR A 167 15.74 23.21 5.53
CA TYR A 167 14.33 22.83 5.65
C TYR A 167 14.10 21.85 6.79
N MET A 168 14.92 20.78 6.88
CA MET A 168 14.78 19.79 7.95
C MET A 168 15.05 20.39 9.33
N GLN A 169 16.07 21.24 9.45
CA GLN A 169 16.34 21.98 10.69
C GLN A 169 15.18 22.89 11.11
N LEU A 170 14.52 23.54 10.16
CA LEU A 170 13.36 24.39 10.41
C LEU A 170 12.16 23.59 10.96
N VAL A 171 11.87 22.42 10.39
CA VAL A 171 10.70 21.61 10.77
C VAL A 171 10.97 20.59 11.89
N ASP A 172 12.23 20.35 12.25
CA ASP A 172 12.67 19.29 13.18
C ASP A 172 11.87 19.29 14.50
N SER A 173 11.73 20.45 15.14
CA SER A 173 10.98 20.55 16.41
C SER A 173 9.51 20.15 16.27
N PHE A 174 8.89 20.44 15.13
CA PHE A 174 7.51 20.04 14.84
C PHE A 174 7.41 18.55 14.53
N VAL A 175 8.34 18.00 13.74
CA VAL A 175 8.42 16.56 13.45
C VAL A 175 8.57 15.75 14.74
N LYS A 176 9.51 16.13 15.62
CA LYS A 176 9.69 15.50 16.94
C LYS A 176 8.44 15.57 17.81
N LYS A 177 7.71 16.69 17.75
CA LYS A 177 6.43 16.83 18.46
C LYS A 177 5.39 15.85 17.91
N LYS A 178 5.29 15.67 16.59
CA LYS A 178 4.37 14.71 15.96
C LYS A 178 4.71 13.27 16.32
N GLN A 179 5.99 12.90 16.29
CA GLN A 179 6.46 11.57 16.69
C GLN A 179 6.12 11.27 18.16
N LYS A 180 6.42 12.20 19.09
CA LYS A 180 6.11 12.05 20.52
C LYS A 180 4.61 11.84 20.78
N LEU A 181 3.76 12.43 19.96
CA LEU A 181 2.31 12.37 20.07
C LEU A 181 1.67 11.29 19.20
N ALA A 182 2.46 10.50 18.45
CA ALA A 182 1.99 9.51 17.48
C ALA A 182 0.93 10.07 16.51
N LEU A 183 1.19 11.27 15.95
CA LEU A 183 0.24 11.95 15.07
C LEU A 183 0.32 11.52 13.60
N ASP A 184 1.41 10.84 13.20
CA ASP A 184 1.68 10.39 11.83
C ASP A 184 1.85 8.87 11.77
N PHE A 185 0.88 8.17 12.36
CA PHE A 185 0.82 6.71 12.63
C PHE A 185 1.49 6.28 13.94
#